data_AF-A0A6C2YIP5-F1
#
_entry.id   AF-A0A6C2YIP5-F1
#
_cell.length_a   1.000
_cell.length_b   1.000
_cell.length_c   1.000
_cell.angle_alpha   90.00
_cell.angle_beta   90.00
_cell.angle_gamma   90.00
#
_symmetry.space_group_name_H-M   'P 1'
#
loop_
_entity.id
_entity.type
_entity.pdbx_description
1 polymer ?
#
loop_
_entity_poly.entity_id
_entity_poly.type
_entity_poly.pdbx_seq_one_letter_code
_entity_poly.pdbx_strand_id
1 'polypeptide(L)'
;MGTTAPGISPAGKPNYHGVDSREAFLAMHLNRPLLGQRVEDGQILLKHLNAQPHGVELVAIGSCGPIGLHLAALEPSVKSLTLERSILSWQWVTQTPLSQNQFTNVVPNALSHYDFGDLLAMIAPRSLTISHAVDATGRPASADAITAALSAARKRYADGNRLGKLRILP
;
A
#
# COMPACT_ATOMS: atom_id res chain seq x y z
N MET A 1 4.03 12.49 22.60
CA MET A 1 4.86 12.08 21.45
C MET A 1 5.95 11.19 22.03
N GLY A 2 5.86 9.86 21.85
CA GLY A 2 6.76 8.90 22.52
C GLY A 2 6.09 7.61 23.00
N THR A 3 4.78 7.44 22.79
CA THR A 3 4.11 6.15 23.05
C THR A 3 4.20 5.29 21.81
N THR A 4 4.74 4.07 21.93
CA THR A 4 4.74 3.05 20.87
C THR A 4 3.44 2.25 20.82
N ALA A 5 2.49 2.56 21.72
CA ALA A 5 1.18 1.94 21.72
C ALA A 5 0.43 2.29 20.42
N PRO A 6 -0.22 1.31 19.76
CA PRO A 6 -1.05 1.58 18.59
C PRO A 6 -2.09 2.64 18.90
N GLY A 7 -2.30 3.58 17.97
CA GLY A 7 -3.36 4.57 18.10
C GLY A 7 -4.72 3.87 18.21
N ILE A 8 -5.55 4.30 19.15
CA ILE A 8 -6.88 3.74 19.38
C ILE A 8 -7.91 4.75 18.86
N SER A 9 -8.82 4.30 18.00
CA SER A 9 -9.94 5.12 17.56
C SER A 9 -10.82 5.49 18.75
N PRO A 10 -11.12 6.78 18.98
CA PRO A 10 -11.99 7.19 20.09
C PRO A 10 -13.38 6.57 20.00
N ALA A 11 -13.89 6.02 21.11
CA ALA A 11 -15.24 5.47 21.16
C ALA A 11 -16.29 6.57 20.90
N GLY A 12 -17.31 6.24 20.09
CA GLY A 12 -18.47 7.11 19.85
C GLY A 12 -18.24 8.32 18.94
N LYS A 13 -17.05 8.47 18.31
CA LYS A 13 -16.78 9.53 17.33
C LYS A 13 -16.30 8.92 16.00
N PRO A 14 -16.84 9.34 14.84
CA PRO A 14 -16.32 8.90 13.56
C PRO A 14 -14.84 9.30 13.39
N ASN A 15 -14.00 8.34 12.97
CA ASN A 15 -12.57 8.57 12.70
C ASN A 15 -12.25 8.36 11.22
N TYR A 16 -12.66 9.31 10.38
CA TYR A 16 -12.48 9.21 8.92
C TYR A 16 -11.01 9.31 8.49
N HIS A 17 -10.18 10.05 9.23
CA HIS A 17 -8.77 10.26 8.86
C HIS A 17 -7.83 9.17 9.37
N GLY A 18 -8.29 8.32 10.30
CA GLY A 18 -7.47 7.29 10.90
C GLY A 18 -6.76 7.74 12.17
N VAL A 19 -6.20 6.75 12.87
CA VAL A 19 -5.54 6.93 14.18
C VAL A 19 -4.24 7.74 14.09
N ASP A 20 -3.59 7.72 12.92
CA ASP A 20 -2.34 8.45 12.62
C ASP A 20 -2.58 9.86 12.05
N SER A 21 -3.80 10.39 12.16
CA SER A 21 -4.18 11.63 11.47
C SER A 21 -3.37 12.84 11.92
N ARG A 22 -2.90 12.87 13.17
CA ARG A 22 -2.06 13.97 13.70
C ARG A 22 -0.68 13.92 13.08
N GLU A 23 -0.07 12.75 13.05
CA GLU A 23 1.23 12.48 12.46
C GLU A 23 1.21 12.80 10.97
N ALA A 24 0.18 12.34 10.25
CA ALA A 24 -0.01 12.62 8.83
C ALA A 24 -0.15 14.13 8.58
N PHE A 25 -0.91 14.85 9.40
CA PHE A 25 -1.07 16.29 9.27
C PHE A 25 0.26 17.04 9.47
N LEU A 26 1.00 16.72 10.53
CA LEU A 26 2.31 17.34 10.80
C LEU A 26 3.32 17.01 9.69
N ALA A 27 3.36 15.76 9.24
CA ALA A 27 4.21 15.30 8.15
C ALA A 27 3.98 16.10 6.86
N MET A 28 2.72 16.38 6.53
CA MET A 28 2.36 17.23 5.38
C MET A 28 2.87 18.67 5.53
N HIS A 29 2.77 19.28 6.72
CA HIS A 29 3.28 20.64 6.98
C HIS A 29 4.81 20.73 6.91
N LEU A 30 5.49 19.61 7.17
CA LEU A 30 6.94 19.50 7.03
C LEU A 30 7.38 19.16 5.59
N ASN A 31 6.45 19.10 4.63
CA ASN A 31 6.70 18.65 3.26
C ASN A 31 7.37 17.27 3.18
N ARG A 32 7.06 16.39 4.13
CA ARG A 32 7.58 15.02 4.24
C ARG A 32 6.41 14.08 4.52
N PRO A 33 5.61 13.68 3.53
CA PRO A 33 4.40 12.88 3.75
C PRO A 33 4.67 11.61 4.57
N LEU A 34 3.75 11.25 5.46
CA LEU A 34 3.95 10.16 6.43
C LEU A 34 4.19 8.80 5.74
N LEU A 35 3.53 8.53 4.62
CA LEU A 35 3.79 7.34 3.80
C LEU A 35 5.26 7.28 3.36
N GLY A 36 5.80 8.39 2.86
CA GLY A 36 7.20 8.46 2.40
C GLY A 36 8.19 8.18 3.52
N GLN A 37 7.94 8.73 4.72
CA GLN A 37 8.75 8.45 5.91
C GLN A 37 8.71 6.96 6.28
N ARG A 38 7.53 6.33 6.25
CA ARG A 38 7.38 4.89 6.58
C ARG A 38 8.02 3.96 5.54
N VAL A 39 8.04 4.37 4.28
CA VAL A 39 8.79 3.65 3.23
C VAL A 39 10.29 3.76 3.50
N GLU A 40 10.79 4.96 3.83
CA GLU A 40 12.20 5.20 4.20
C GLU A 40 12.61 4.34 5.41
N ASP A 41 11.79 4.28 6.46
CA ASP A 41 12.01 3.41 7.62
C ASP A 41 12.14 1.93 7.21
N GLY A 42 11.29 1.48 6.29
CA GLY A 42 11.34 0.13 5.73
C GLY A 42 12.64 -0.15 4.95
N GLN A 43 13.11 0.81 4.15
CA GLN A 43 14.38 0.69 3.42
C GLN A 43 15.57 0.59 4.38
N ILE A 44 15.58 1.41 5.43
CA ILE A 44 16.61 1.38 6.49
C ILE A 44 16.61 0.01 7.17
N LEU A 45 15.43 -0.53 7.51
CA LEU A 45 15.31 -1.85 8.12
C LEU A 45 15.85 -2.96 7.21
N LEU A 46 15.47 -2.97 5.92
CA LEU A 46 15.96 -3.97 4.97
C LEU A 46 17.48 -3.92 4.80
N LYS A 47 18.06 -2.71 4.82
CA LYS A 47 19.51 -2.51 4.81
C LYS A 47 20.16 -3.05 6.08
N HIS A 48 19.58 -2.78 7.26
CA HIS A 48 20.11 -3.23 8.54
C HIS A 48 20.07 -4.76 8.68
N LEU A 49 18.99 -5.39 8.22
CA LEU A 49 18.85 -6.84 8.19
C LEU A 49 19.85 -7.53 7.24
N ASN A 50 20.63 -6.75 6.48
CA ASN A 50 21.42 -7.23 5.36
C ASN A 50 20.57 -8.17 4.49
N ALA A 51 19.38 -7.71 4.10
CA ALA A 51 18.40 -8.50 3.36
C ALA A 51 18.95 -9.07 2.04
N GLN A 52 20.09 -8.57 1.56
CA GLN A 52 20.86 -9.21 0.50
C GLN A 52 21.92 -10.14 1.10
N PRO A 53 22.00 -11.42 0.69
CA PRO A 53 21.42 -11.99 -0.53
C PRO A 53 20.08 -12.74 -0.34
N HIS A 54 19.61 -12.92 0.89
CA HIS A 54 18.54 -13.85 1.23
C HIS A 54 17.15 -13.43 0.72
N GLY A 55 16.95 -12.14 0.51
CA GLY A 55 15.67 -11.54 0.17
C GLY A 55 14.70 -11.51 1.35
N VAL A 56 13.60 -10.77 1.19
CA VAL A 56 12.54 -10.65 2.20
C VAL A 56 11.18 -10.91 1.58
N GLU A 57 10.34 -11.62 2.32
CA GLU A 57 8.91 -11.74 2.04
C GLU A 57 8.17 -10.67 2.85
N LEU A 58 7.49 -9.76 2.15
CA LEU A 58 6.83 -8.63 2.77
C LEU A 58 5.32 -8.88 2.83
N VAL A 59 4.75 -8.80 4.03
CA VAL A 59 3.30 -8.84 4.26
C VAL A 59 2.86 -7.47 4.76
N ALA A 60 1.96 -6.83 4.02
CA ALA A 60 1.43 -5.51 4.35
C ALA A 60 -0.09 -5.56 4.46
N ILE A 61 -0.58 -5.17 5.63
CA ILE A 61 -1.97 -5.38 6.05
C ILE A 61 -2.67 -4.04 6.22
N GLY A 62 -3.88 -3.90 5.68
CA GLY A 62 -4.71 -2.72 5.93
C GLY A 62 -4.08 -1.44 5.37
N SER A 63 -4.00 -0.43 6.24
CA SER A 63 -3.38 0.86 5.93
C SER A 63 -1.87 0.78 5.67
N CYS A 64 -1.21 -0.32 6.06
CA CYS A 64 0.20 -0.54 5.69
C CYS A 64 0.38 -0.99 4.25
N GLY A 65 -0.67 -1.39 3.54
CA GLY A 65 -0.56 -1.92 2.18
C GLY A 65 0.06 -0.93 1.18
N PRO A 66 -0.37 0.35 1.11
CA PRO A 66 0.32 1.34 0.27
C PRO A 66 1.80 1.49 0.61
N ILE A 67 2.18 1.50 1.89
CA ILE A 67 3.58 1.58 2.32
C ILE A 67 4.35 0.36 1.81
N GLY A 68 3.83 -0.85 2.06
CA GLY A 68 4.46 -2.09 1.62
C GLY A 68 4.56 -2.22 0.10
N LEU A 69 3.57 -1.70 -0.64
CA LEU A 69 3.57 -1.65 -2.09
C LEU A 69 4.69 -0.75 -2.63
N HIS A 70 4.83 0.47 -2.10
CA HIS A 70 5.93 1.36 -2.49
C HIS A 70 7.29 0.76 -2.14
N LEU A 71 7.43 0.21 -0.92
CA LEU A 71 8.67 -0.42 -0.49
C LEU A 71 9.05 -1.59 -1.43
N ALA A 72 8.11 -2.48 -1.74
CA ALA A 72 8.36 -3.59 -2.65
C ALA A 72 8.68 -3.12 -4.08
N ALA A 73 8.05 -2.05 -4.56
CA ALA A 73 8.32 -1.49 -5.89
C ALA A 73 9.73 -0.90 -5.98
N LEU A 74 10.21 -0.27 -4.92
CA LEU A 74 11.52 0.40 -4.86
C LEU A 74 12.67 -0.53 -4.47
N GLU A 75 12.41 -1.59 -3.70
CA GLU A 75 13.45 -2.47 -3.12
C GLU A 75 13.50 -3.86 -3.78
N PRO A 76 14.52 -4.17 -4.59
CA PRO A 76 14.68 -5.48 -5.22
C PRO A 76 14.96 -6.65 -4.25
N SER A 77 15.33 -6.33 -3.00
CA SER A 77 15.51 -7.31 -1.92
C SER A 77 14.18 -7.92 -1.48
N VAL A 78 13.05 -7.21 -1.64
CA VAL A 78 11.70 -7.77 -1.43
C VAL A 78 11.40 -8.75 -2.56
N LYS A 79 11.33 -10.06 -2.26
CA LYS A 79 11.13 -11.13 -3.25
C LYS A 79 9.67 -11.55 -3.41
N SER A 80 8.85 -11.22 -2.43
CA SER A 80 7.41 -11.40 -2.49
C SER A 80 6.69 -10.29 -1.74
N LEU A 81 5.52 -9.90 -2.24
CA LEU A 81 4.60 -8.98 -1.55
C LEU A 81 3.25 -9.67 -1.38
N THR A 82 2.72 -9.64 -0.16
CA THR A 82 1.33 -9.95 0.16
C THR A 82 0.64 -8.68 0.63
N LEU A 83 -0.39 -8.25 -0.11
CA LEU A 83 -1.31 -7.19 0.30
C LEU A 83 -2.58 -7.82 0.84
N GLU A 84 -2.88 -7.59 2.11
CA GLU A 84 -4.07 -8.13 2.78
C GLU A 84 -4.95 -6.99 3.27
N ARG A 85 -6.25 -7.03 2.96
CA ARG A 85 -7.22 -5.98 3.36
C ARG A 85 -6.79 -4.58 2.96
N SER A 86 -6.16 -4.43 1.80
CA SER A 86 -5.65 -3.15 1.33
C SER A 86 -6.37 -2.64 0.09
N ILE A 87 -6.31 -1.33 -0.08
CA ILE A 87 -6.81 -0.62 -1.25
C ILE A 87 -5.82 -0.77 -2.41
N LEU A 88 -6.34 -0.83 -3.65
CA LEU A 88 -5.52 -1.09 -4.84
C LEU A 88 -5.47 0.09 -5.82
N SER A 89 -6.04 1.25 -5.46
CA SER A 89 -5.98 2.47 -6.26
C SER A 89 -6.27 3.70 -5.40
N TRP A 90 -5.50 4.78 -5.57
CA TRP A 90 -5.81 6.09 -5.02
C TRP A 90 -6.99 6.76 -5.74
N GLN A 91 -7.27 6.42 -7.01
CA GLN A 91 -8.46 6.95 -7.69
C GLN A 91 -9.74 6.60 -6.95
N TRP A 92 -9.83 5.40 -6.35
CA TRP A 92 -10.97 5.01 -5.52
C TRP A 92 -11.19 5.99 -4.35
N VAL A 93 -10.10 6.53 -3.77
CA VAL A 93 -10.18 7.53 -2.69
C VAL A 93 -10.78 8.82 -3.21
N THR A 94 -10.33 9.30 -4.37
CA THR A 94 -10.83 10.56 -4.97
C THR A 94 -12.27 10.47 -5.46
N GLN A 95 -12.73 9.27 -5.82
CA GLN A 95 -14.08 9.01 -6.33
C GLN A 95 -15.09 8.70 -5.21
N THR A 96 -14.60 8.49 -3.98
CA THR A 96 -15.43 8.17 -2.82
C THR A 96 -15.67 9.44 -1.99
N PRO A 97 -16.91 9.95 -1.87
CA PRO A 97 -17.19 11.21 -1.15
C PRO A 97 -16.70 11.21 0.30
N LEU A 98 -16.74 10.05 0.96
CA LEU A 98 -16.31 9.89 2.35
C LEU A 98 -15.44 8.63 2.52
N SER A 99 -14.16 8.78 2.20
CA SER A 99 -13.17 7.73 2.44
C SER A 99 -12.85 7.56 3.94
N GLN A 100 -12.33 6.40 4.32
CA GLN A 100 -11.99 6.05 5.69
C GLN A 100 -10.53 5.61 5.80
N ASN A 101 -9.82 6.16 6.79
CA ASN A 101 -8.45 5.79 7.17
C ASN A 101 -7.43 5.91 6.03
N GLN A 102 -7.63 6.85 5.09
CA GLN A 102 -6.74 7.03 3.93
C GLN A 102 -5.70 8.14 4.13
N PHE A 103 -5.88 9.04 5.10
CA PHE A 103 -5.06 10.25 5.22
C PHE A 103 -3.58 9.96 5.48
N THR A 104 -3.29 8.89 6.23
CA THR A 104 -1.92 8.41 6.50
C THR A 104 -1.12 8.05 5.24
N ASN A 105 -1.82 7.73 4.15
CA ASN A 105 -1.26 7.26 2.88
C ASN A 105 -1.29 8.31 1.77
N VAL A 106 -1.56 9.58 2.08
CA VAL A 106 -1.58 10.64 1.07
C VAL A 106 -0.16 11.01 0.65
N VAL A 107 0.08 11.02 -0.66
CA VAL A 107 1.28 11.56 -1.28
C VAL A 107 0.86 12.69 -2.22
N PRO A 108 1.33 13.93 -2.01
CA PRO A 108 0.98 15.06 -2.87
C PRO A 108 1.31 14.77 -4.33
N ASN A 109 0.37 15.12 -5.22
CA ASN A 109 0.52 15.03 -6.68
C ASN A 109 0.75 13.62 -7.25
N ALA A 110 0.60 12.55 -6.47
CA ALA A 110 0.93 11.19 -6.94
C ALA A 110 0.13 10.76 -8.17
N LEU A 111 -1.19 10.98 -8.18
CA LEU A 111 -2.08 10.61 -9.29
C LEU A 111 -1.78 11.34 -10.62
N SER A 112 -0.99 12.40 -10.60
CA SER A 112 -0.50 13.06 -11.82
C SER A 112 0.65 12.28 -12.49
N HIS A 113 1.25 11.32 -11.77
CA HIS A 113 2.42 10.55 -12.22
C HIS A 113 2.17 9.04 -12.24
N TYR A 114 1.45 8.49 -11.25
CA TYR A 114 1.17 7.07 -11.13
C TYR A 114 -0.02 6.78 -10.21
N ASP A 115 -0.52 5.54 -10.28
CA ASP A 115 -1.41 4.94 -9.28
C ASP A 115 -0.84 3.58 -8.80
N PHE A 116 -1.50 2.92 -7.84
CA PHE A 116 -1.06 1.65 -7.28
C PHE A 116 -1.00 0.51 -8.32
N GLY A 117 -1.83 0.54 -9.36
CA GLY A 117 -1.76 -0.41 -10.47
C GLY A 117 -0.38 -0.42 -11.17
N ASP A 118 0.24 0.76 -11.31
CA ASP A 118 1.58 0.91 -11.90
C ASP A 118 2.65 0.31 -10.99
N LEU A 119 2.56 0.57 -9.69
CA LEU A 119 3.48 -0.02 -8.69
C LEU A 119 3.35 -1.54 -8.62
N LEU A 120 2.12 -2.07 -8.69
CA LEU A 120 1.87 -3.51 -8.73
C LEU A 120 2.52 -4.15 -9.98
N ALA A 121 2.54 -3.44 -11.11
CA ALA A 121 3.24 -3.89 -12.30
C ALA A 121 4.76 -3.90 -12.13
N MET A 122 5.34 -2.96 -11.36
CA MET A 122 6.77 -2.94 -11.04
C MET A 122 7.23 -4.10 -10.15
N ILE A 123 6.31 -4.82 -9.50
CA ILE A 123 6.66 -6.00 -8.70
C ILE A 123 7.06 -7.18 -9.61
N ALA A 124 6.46 -7.29 -10.80
CA ALA A 124 6.76 -8.37 -11.73
C ALA A 124 8.27 -8.43 -12.04
N PRO A 125 8.89 -9.63 -12.11
CA PRO A 125 8.28 -10.96 -12.09
C PRO A 125 8.18 -11.61 -10.69
N ARG A 126 8.36 -10.83 -9.61
CA ARG A 126 8.38 -11.34 -8.23
C ARG A 126 7.00 -11.83 -7.79
N SER A 127 6.90 -12.61 -6.71
CA SER A 127 5.60 -13.10 -6.26
C SER A 127 4.73 -11.95 -5.70
N LEU A 128 3.48 -11.87 -6.13
CA LEU A 128 2.50 -10.89 -5.65
C LEU A 128 1.21 -11.63 -5.26
N THR A 129 0.80 -11.49 -4.00
CA THR A 129 -0.47 -12.01 -3.49
C THR A 129 -1.34 -10.84 -3.04
N ILE A 130 -2.59 -10.84 -3.44
CA ILE A 130 -3.61 -9.87 -3.02
C ILE A 130 -4.73 -10.67 -2.37
N SER A 131 -5.10 -10.34 -1.14
CA SER A 131 -6.18 -11.01 -0.41
C SER A 131 -7.13 -9.99 0.21
N HIS A 132 -8.43 -10.26 0.10
CA HIS A 132 -9.50 -9.45 0.71
C HIS A 132 -9.38 -7.95 0.40
N ALA A 133 -9.11 -7.57 -0.86
CA ALA A 133 -8.93 -6.17 -1.23
C ALA A 133 -10.15 -5.32 -0.83
N VAL A 134 -9.90 -4.08 -0.36
CA VAL A 134 -10.95 -3.18 0.15
C VAL A 134 -11.06 -1.91 -0.67
N ASP A 135 -12.26 -1.32 -0.70
CA ASP A 135 -12.51 0.01 -1.26
C ASP A 135 -12.02 1.12 -0.31
N ALA A 136 -12.18 2.38 -0.72
CA ALA A 136 -11.76 3.53 0.06
C ALA A 136 -12.57 3.73 1.37
N THR A 137 -13.65 2.97 1.59
CA THR A 137 -14.43 2.96 2.83
C THR A 137 -14.06 1.80 3.76
N GLY A 138 -13.14 0.92 3.34
CA GLY A 138 -12.72 -0.26 4.09
C GLY A 138 -13.63 -1.48 3.90
N ARG A 139 -14.58 -1.44 2.96
CA ARG A 139 -15.45 -2.58 2.61
C ARG A 139 -14.82 -3.42 1.51
N PRO A 140 -15.18 -4.70 1.35
CA PRO A 140 -14.67 -5.50 0.23
C PRO A 140 -14.87 -4.81 -1.12
N ALA A 141 -13.80 -4.68 -1.90
CA ALA A 141 -13.86 -4.11 -3.24
C ALA A 141 -14.58 -5.06 -4.20
N SER A 142 -15.25 -4.51 -5.21
CA SER A 142 -15.91 -5.33 -6.24
C SER A 142 -14.88 -6.06 -7.12
N ALA A 143 -15.24 -7.24 -7.62
CA ALA A 143 -14.37 -8.01 -8.51
C ALA A 143 -13.98 -7.22 -9.77
N ASP A 144 -14.89 -6.41 -10.30
CA ASP A 144 -14.63 -5.56 -11.47
C ASP A 144 -13.61 -4.45 -11.14
N ALA A 145 -13.74 -3.78 -9.99
CA ALA A 145 -12.78 -2.78 -9.56
C ALA A 145 -11.39 -3.40 -9.35
N ILE A 146 -11.31 -4.56 -8.69
CA ILE A 146 -10.06 -5.30 -8.49
C ILE A 146 -9.43 -5.66 -9.84
N THR A 147 -10.23 -6.18 -10.79
CA THR A 147 -9.76 -6.54 -12.13
C THR A 147 -9.21 -5.33 -12.88
N ALA A 148 -9.90 -4.19 -12.81
CA ALA A 148 -9.46 -2.94 -13.44
C ALA A 148 -8.15 -2.43 -12.84
N ALA A 149 -8.03 -2.38 -11.51
CA ALA A 149 -6.83 -1.93 -10.80
C ALA A 149 -5.61 -2.81 -11.09
N LEU A 150 -5.82 -4.11 -11.35
CA LEU A 150 -4.75 -5.07 -11.65
C LEU A 150 -4.41 -5.23 -13.12
N SER A 151 -5.07 -4.49 -14.02
CA SER A 151 -4.89 -4.62 -15.47
C SER A 151 -3.42 -4.48 -15.90
N ALA A 152 -2.72 -3.45 -15.43
CA ALA A 152 -1.31 -3.20 -15.73
C ALA A 152 -0.40 -4.31 -15.19
N ALA A 153 -0.60 -4.71 -13.93
CA ALA A 153 0.17 -5.79 -13.32
C ALA A 153 -0.06 -7.11 -14.07
N ARG A 154 -1.31 -7.50 -14.31
CA ARG A 154 -1.65 -8.74 -15.02
C ARG A 154 -1.02 -8.80 -16.40
N LYS A 155 -1.03 -7.69 -17.15
CA LYS A 155 -0.32 -7.57 -18.44
C LYS A 155 1.18 -7.82 -18.26
N ARG A 156 1.83 -7.13 -17.32
CA ARG A 156 3.27 -7.26 -17.09
C ARG A 156 3.71 -8.68 -16.69
N TYR A 157 2.90 -9.37 -15.88
CA TYR A 157 3.12 -10.78 -15.54
C TYR A 157 2.87 -11.72 -16.73
N ALA A 158 1.88 -11.43 -17.57
CA ALA A 158 1.63 -12.20 -18.80
C ALA A 158 2.80 -12.08 -19.79
N ASP A 159 3.26 -10.86 -20.06
CA ASP A 159 4.40 -10.58 -20.95
C ASP A 159 5.68 -11.29 -20.49
N GLY A 160 5.84 -11.48 -19.17
CA GLY A 160 6.96 -12.21 -18.59
C GLY A 160 6.77 -13.73 -18.51
N ASN A 161 5.63 -14.28 -18.94
CA ASN A 161 5.21 -15.67 -18.70
C ASN A 161 5.26 -16.07 -17.20
N ARG A 162 4.78 -15.18 -16.32
CA ARG A 162 4.83 -15.31 -14.86
C ARG A 162 3.47 -15.17 -14.19
N LEU A 163 2.35 -15.34 -14.91
CA LEU A 163 1.01 -15.21 -14.32
C LEU A 163 0.80 -16.06 -13.06
N GLY A 164 1.41 -17.24 -12.96
CA GLY A 164 1.34 -18.07 -11.74
C GLY A 164 1.98 -17.46 -10.49
N LYS A 165 2.70 -16.34 -10.61
CA LYS A 165 3.27 -15.55 -9.50
C LYS A 165 2.35 -14.43 -9.03
N LEU A 166 1.26 -14.14 -9.74
CA LEU A 166 0.21 -13.22 -9.32
C LEU A 166 -0.98 -14.03 -8.79
N ARG A 167 -1.29 -13.88 -7.49
CA ARG A 167 -2.39 -14.59 -6.82
C ARG A 167 -3.41 -13.59 -6.28
N ILE A 168 -4.67 -13.82 -6.56
CA ILE A 168 -5.79 -13.04 -6.03
C ILE A 168 -6.65 -14.00 -5.20
N LEU A 169 -6.83 -13.67 -3.94
CA LEU A 169 -7.63 -14.41 -2.97
C LEU A 169 -8.82 -13.53 -2.56
N PRO A 170 -10.03 -14.12 -2.40
CA PRO A 170 -11.20 -13.38 -1.95
C PRO A 170 -10.99 -12.77 -0.56
#